data_AF-A0A1M5MMW4-F1
#
_entry.id   AF-A0A1M5MMW4-F1
#
_cell.length_a   1.000
_cell.length_b   1.000
_cell.length_c   1.000
_cell.angle_alpha   90.00
_cell.angle_beta   90.00
_cell.angle_gamma   90.00
#
_symmetry.space_group_name_H-M   'P 1'
#
loop_
_entity.id
_entity.type
_entity.pdbx_description
1 polymer ?
#
loop_
_entity_poly.entity_id
_entity_poly.type
_entity_poly.pdbx_seq_one_letter_code
_entity_poly.pdbx_strand_id
1 'polypeptide(L)'
;MLFVTNRTPRQSERTRTNRPIDFPLQNTSVSQNLYFCRRNGPDDYTEIGSPAFFAELKELSDPKTQVLLYIHGFNNTFESEIFPNAQQLQSLFDQHGGKGLVHVVPLIWPCDDDSFVAFIDDYWDDQRAADASGDAFARMLGKFDDWRKAEAEACKKEDRPPCTRRINVLAHSMGNRVLRNALRRWVHNDIGQMPQLFRNCFMVAADVVNHTLEPDEEGAVISDAARNLVVYFANDDLAMPASKLANLKNKTVSRRLGMTGPEDLEKVARNVFEVDCDNFNNSFDPPKGHSYFLTNPKGKVSPVLLHMVKAVKTGRVDPSDRSHILAKPK
;
A
#
# COMPACT_ATOMS: atom_id res chain seq x y z
N MET A 1 -1.98 16.27 -6.36
CA MET A 1 -1.62 14.85 -6.09
C MET A 1 -2.85 14.00 -6.36
N LEU A 2 -2.71 12.91 -7.12
CA LEU A 2 -3.80 11.95 -7.34
C LEU A 2 -3.94 11.01 -6.14
N PHE A 3 -5.17 10.67 -5.76
CA PHE A 3 -5.43 9.67 -4.72
C PHE A 3 -6.76 8.95 -4.97
N VAL A 4 -6.93 7.79 -4.35
CA VAL A 4 -8.19 7.04 -4.36
C VAL A 4 -8.61 6.80 -2.92
N THR A 5 -9.90 6.96 -2.62
CA THR A 5 -10.43 6.65 -1.28
C THR A 5 -11.81 6.04 -1.33
N ASN A 6 -12.14 5.23 -0.32
CA ASN A 6 -13.48 4.75 -0.02
C ASN A 6 -14.03 5.33 1.30
N ARG A 7 -13.50 6.46 1.77
CA ARG A 7 -14.14 7.21 2.84
C ARG A 7 -15.48 7.79 2.38
N THR A 8 -16.40 7.92 3.31
CA THR A 8 -17.71 8.49 3.04
C THR A 8 -17.59 10.02 2.90
N PRO A 9 -17.93 10.61 1.74
CA PRO A 9 -17.85 12.05 1.56
C PRO A 9 -18.97 12.77 2.29
N ARG A 10 -18.80 14.07 2.57
CA ARG A 10 -19.89 14.94 3.06
C ARG A 10 -20.94 15.17 1.97
N GLN A 11 -20.53 15.17 0.71
CA GLN A 11 -21.40 15.28 -0.45
C GLN A 11 -22.13 13.96 -0.76
N SER A 12 -22.99 14.00 -1.78
CA SER A 12 -23.66 12.79 -2.29
C SER A 12 -22.65 11.69 -2.69
N GLU A 13 -22.93 10.47 -2.24
CA GLU A 13 -22.14 9.28 -2.55
C GLU A 13 -22.09 8.93 -4.04
N ARG A 14 -23.05 9.42 -4.84
CA ARG A 14 -23.06 9.20 -6.28
C ARG A 14 -21.88 9.93 -6.91
N THR A 15 -20.99 9.18 -7.57
CA THR A 15 -19.87 9.74 -8.35
C THR A 15 -20.33 10.84 -9.30
N ARG A 16 -19.64 11.98 -9.24
CA ARG A 16 -19.74 13.06 -10.22
C ARG A 16 -18.33 13.57 -10.51
N THR A 17 -18.00 13.74 -11.77
CA THR A 17 -16.68 14.24 -12.19
C THR A 17 -16.61 15.75 -12.07
N ASN A 18 -15.42 16.28 -11.78
CA ASN A 18 -15.10 17.70 -11.65
C ASN A 18 -15.93 18.42 -10.58
N ARG A 19 -16.23 17.74 -9.47
CA ARG A 19 -16.85 18.38 -8.30
C ARG A 19 -15.85 18.53 -7.15
N PRO A 20 -15.97 19.59 -6.34
CA PRO A 20 -15.40 19.62 -5.00
C PRO A 20 -15.95 18.46 -4.18
N ILE A 21 -15.10 17.83 -3.38
CA ILE A 21 -15.46 16.73 -2.49
C ILE A 21 -14.65 16.84 -1.19
N ASP A 22 -15.27 16.55 -0.05
CA ASP A 22 -14.59 16.50 1.24
C ASP A 22 -14.95 15.23 2.02
N PHE A 23 -14.02 14.77 2.84
CA PHE A 23 -14.13 13.55 3.64
C PHE A 23 -13.98 13.92 5.11
N PRO A 24 -15.05 13.86 5.92
CA PRO A 24 -14.97 14.19 7.33
C PRO A 24 -14.02 13.24 8.07
N LEU A 25 -13.06 13.80 8.82
CA LEU A 25 -12.06 13.02 9.57
C LEU A 25 -12.72 12.05 10.55
N GLN A 26 -13.75 12.51 11.25
CA GLN A 26 -14.47 11.76 12.29
C GLN A 26 -15.49 10.77 11.70
N ASN A 27 -15.64 10.72 10.37
CA ASN A 27 -16.47 9.70 9.74
C ASN A 27 -15.59 8.56 9.25
N THR A 28 -15.55 7.48 10.03
CA THR A 28 -14.85 6.22 9.72
C THR A 28 -15.73 5.21 9.00
N SER A 29 -16.98 5.57 8.67
CA SER A 29 -17.86 4.70 7.90
C SER A 29 -17.26 4.40 6.54
N VAL A 30 -17.16 3.10 6.24
CA VAL A 30 -16.64 2.59 4.99
C VAL A 30 -17.70 2.78 3.91
N SER A 31 -17.40 3.63 2.93
CA SER A 31 -18.26 3.76 1.76
C SER A 31 -18.14 2.50 0.90
N GLN A 32 -19.28 2.04 0.39
CA GLN A 32 -19.28 1.06 -0.69
C GLN A 32 -18.71 1.66 -1.98
N ASN A 33 -18.66 2.99 -2.10
CA ASN A 33 -18.15 3.68 -3.28
C ASN A 33 -16.65 3.99 -3.19
N LEU A 34 -16.05 4.17 -4.37
CA LEU A 34 -14.68 4.63 -4.52
C LEU A 34 -14.70 5.99 -5.20
N TYR A 35 -13.89 6.89 -4.68
CA TYR A 35 -13.70 8.23 -5.20
C TYR A 35 -12.27 8.35 -5.72
N PHE A 36 -12.15 8.67 -7.01
CA PHE A 36 -10.88 8.92 -7.68
C PHE A 36 -10.72 10.43 -7.71
N CYS A 37 -9.72 10.95 -7.00
CA CYS A 37 -9.64 12.34 -6.64
C CYS A 37 -8.29 12.96 -6.97
N ARG A 38 -8.29 14.28 -7.09
CA ARG A 38 -7.09 15.12 -7.11
C ARG A 38 -7.11 16.03 -5.89
N ARG A 39 -6.03 16.02 -5.12
CA ARG A 39 -5.71 17.04 -4.13
C ARG A 39 -5.00 18.22 -4.80
N ASN A 40 -5.63 19.38 -4.79
CA ASN A 40 -5.11 20.63 -5.33
C ASN A 40 -4.34 21.44 -4.27
N GLY A 41 -4.71 21.28 -3.00
CA GLY A 41 -4.07 21.87 -1.84
C GLY A 41 -4.61 21.22 -0.55
N PRO A 42 -4.17 21.67 0.64
CA PRO A 42 -4.74 21.22 1.90
C PRO A 42 -6.26 21.39 1.91
N ASP A 43 -6.99 20.30 2.19
CA ASP A 43 -8.46 20.26 2.25
C ASP A 43 -9.20 20.66 0.96
N ASP A 44 -8.48 20.77 -0.16
CA ASP A 44 -9.04 21.05 -1.48
C ASP A 44 -8.91 19.82 -2.38
N TYR A 45 -10.01 19.08 -2.48
CA TYR A 45 -10.11 17.87 -3.30
C TYR A 45 -11.18 18.00 -4.39
N THR A 46 -10.84 17.49 -5.56
CA THR A 46 -11.75 17.36 -6.70
C THR A 46 -11.93 15.89 -7.05
N GLU A 47 -13.16 15.41 -7.13
CA GLU A 47 -13.44 14.08 -7.69
C GLU A 47 -13.31 14.14 -9.22
N ILE A 48 -12.39 13.37 -9.79
CA ILE A 48 -12.12 13.33 -11.23
C ILE A 48 -12.66 12.08 -11.92
N GLY A 49 -12.99 11.03 -11.15
CA GLY A 49 -13.50 9.76 -11.66
C GLY A 49 -12.42 8.86 -12.26
N SER A 50 -12.70 7.54 -12.33
CA SER A 50 -11.71 6.54 -12.73
C SER A 50 -11.16 6.69 -14.15
N PRO A 51 -11.95 7.07 -15.19
CA PRO A 51 -11.39 7.19 -16.54
C PRO A 51 -10.34 8.29 -16.65
N ALA A 52 -10.61 9.47 -16.09
CA ALA A 52 -9.67 10.60 -16.09
C ALA A 52 -8.43 10.30 -15.24
N PHE A 53 -8.63 9.64 -14.09
CA PHE A 53 -7.54 9.22 -13.21
C PHE A 53 -6.55 8.28 -13.92
N PHE A 54 -7.05 7.22 -14.58
CA PHE A 54 -6.17 6.29 -15.30
C PHE A 54 -5.54 6.92 -16.54
N ALA A 55 -6.26 7.81 -17.24
CA ALA A 55 -5.71 8.58 -18.35
C ALA A 55 -4.53 9.46 -17.88
N GLU A 56 -4.67 10.19 -16.78
CA GLU A 56 -3.60 11.05 -16.24
C GLU A 56 -2.36 10.22 -15.85
N LEU A 57 -2.54 9.05 -15.22
CA LEU A 57 -1.42 8.13 -14.94
C LEU A 57 -0.77 7.60 -16.23
N LYS A 58 -1.54 7.42 -17.31
CA LYS A 58 -1.02 7.06 -18.64
C LYS A 58 -0.40 8.26 -19.38
N GLU A 59 -0.65 9.48 -18.96
CA GLU A 59 -0.14 10.69 -19.63
C GLU A 59 1.00 11.36 -18.86
N LEU A 60 1.50 10.73 -17.79
CA LEU A 60 2.72 11.14 -17.10
C LEU A 60 3.84 11.38 -18.12
N SER A 61 4.49 12.54 -17.99
CA SER A 61 5.34 13.15 -19.02
C SER A 61 6.56 12.33 -19.39
N ASP A 62 7.24 11.71 -18.41
CA ASP A 62 8.29 10.74 -18.68
C ASP A 62 7.68 9.33 -18.84
N PRO A 63 7.78 8.70 -20.02
CA PRO A 63 7.22 7.36 -20.26
C PRO A 63 7.87 6.25 -19.42
N LYS A 64 9.04 6.51 -18.81
CA LYS A 64 9.72 5.57 -17.89
C LYS A 64 9.21 5.68 -16.45
N THR A 65 8.40 6.69 -16.14
CA THR A 65 7.82 6.88 -14.80
C THR A 65 6.97 5.67 -14.44
N GLN A 66 7.29 5.05 -13.30
CA GLN A 66 6.51 3.96 -12.74
C GLN A 66 5.46 4.50 -11.78
N VAL A 67 4.35 3.80 -11.58
CA VAL A 67 3.37 4.16 -10.54
C VAL A 67 3.78 3.45 -9.25
N LEU A 68 3.77 4.17 -8.13
CA LEU A 68 3.89 3.60 -6.79
C LEU A 68 2.60 3.86 -6.02
N LEU A 69 1.78 2.82 -5.89
CA LEU A 69 0.59 2.85 -5.04
C LEU A 69 1.05 2.78 -3.58
N TYR A 70 0.56 3.69 -2.73
CA TYR A 70 0.89 3.73 -1.31
C TYR A 70 -0.35 3.48 -0.47
N ILE A 71 -0.37 2.39 0.29
CA ILE A 71 -1.44 2.03 1.22
C ILE A 71 -0.93 2.25 2.64
N HIS A 72 -1.51 3.21 3.34
CA HIS A 72 -1.10 3.60 4.69
C HIS A 72 -1.51 2.57 5.76
N GLY A 73 -0.93 2.72 6.95
CA GLY A 73 -1.21 1.91 8.13
C GLY A 73 -2.41 2.39 8.94
N PHE A 74 -2.51 1.83 10.15
CA PHE A 74 -3.53 2.14 11.16
C PHE A 74 -3.39 3.58 11.69
N ASN A 75 -4.52 4.22 12.03
CA ASN A 75 -4.56 5.56 12.65
C ASN A 75 -3.77 6.59 11.83
N ASN A 76 -4.07 6.68 10.54
CA ASN A 76 -3.55 7.72 9.67
C ASN A 76 -4.68 8.54 9.06
N THR A 77 -4.56 9.87 9.15
CA THR A 77 -5.53 10.81 8.56
C THR A 77 -4.94 11.62 7.40
N PHE A 78 -5.81 12.21 6.56
CA PHE A 78 -5.48 12.73 5.23
C PHE A 78 -4.32 13.73 5.24
N GLU A 79 -4.57 14.92 5.78
CA GLU A 79 -3.66 16.07 5.70
C GLU A 79 -2.55 16.04 6.76
N SER A 80 -2.80 15.37 7.88
CA SER A 80 -1.87 15.25 9.00
C SER A 80 -0.72 14.27 8.68
N GLU A 81 -1.02 13.16 8.01
CA GLU A 81 -0.07 12.04 7.92
C GLU A 81 -0.01 11.42 6.53
N ILE A 82 -1.14 11.08 5.91
CA ILE A 82 -1.14 10.33 4.65
C ILE A 82 -0.51 11.14 3.51
N PHE A 83 -0.97 12.37 3.29
CA PHE A 83 -0.42 13.22 2.22
C PHE A 83 1.03 13.65 2.51
N PRO A 84 1.40 14.09 3.73
CA PRO A 84 2.80 14.33 4.07
C PRO A 84 3.70 13.13 3.82
N ASN A 85 3.30 11.92 4.23
CA ASN A 85 4.08 10.70 4.01
C ASN A 85 4.19 10.37 2.51
N ALA A 86 3.12 10.52 1.74
CA ALA A 86 3.14 10.32 0.28
C ALA A 86 4.06 11.33 -0.43
N GLN A 87 4.05 12.60 -0.01
CA GLN A 87 4.93 13.64 -0.53
C GLN A 87 6.39 13.41 -0.14
N GLN A 88 6.64 12.95 1.09
CA GLN A 88 7.97 12.59 1.55
C GLN A 88 8.51 11.38 0.78
N LEU A 89 7.68 10.36 0.57
CA LEU A 89 8.01 9.19 -0.25
C LEU A 89 8.38 9.62 -1.68
N GLN A 90 7.56 10.47 -2.32
CA GLN A 90 7.86 11.01 -3.65
C GLN A 90 9.21 11.73 -3.67
N SER A 91 9.44 12.64 -2.71
CA SER A 91 10.67 13.43 -2.63
C SER A 91 11.91 12.57 -2.45
N LEU A 92 11.83 11.55 -1.60
CA LEU A 92 12.96 10.66 -1.35
C LEU A 92 13.25 9.72 -2.54
N PHE A 93 12.21 9.25 -3.24
CA PHE A 93 12.40 8.51 -4.49
C PHE A 93 13.03 9.40 -5.57
N ASP A 94 12.62 10.65 -5.69
CA ASP A 94 13.23 11.60 -6.63
C ASP A 94 14.70 11.87 -6.27
N GLN A 95 15.01 12.01 -4.98
CA GLN A 95 16.36 12.26 -4.47
C GLN A 95 17.32 11.08 -4.69
N HIS A 96 16.87 9.85 -4.42
CA HIS A 96 17.75 8.66 -4.42
C HIS A 96 17.62 7.77 -5.66
N GLY A 97 16.46 7.81 -6.31
CA GLY A 97 16.18 7.05 -7.54
C GLY A 97 16.41 7.84 -8.82
N GLY A 98 16.38 9.18 -8.71
CA GLY A 98 16.33 10.11 -9.83
C GLY A 98 14.90 10.62 -10.03
N LYS A 99 14.77 11.92 -10.33
CA LYS A 99 13.48 12.58 -10.55
C LYS A 99 12.66 11.85 -11.60
N GLY A 100 11.40 11.53 -11.27
CA GLY A 100 10.48 10.84 -12.18
C GLY A 100 10.66 9.31 -12.22
N LEU A 101 11.45 8.70 -11.33
CA LEU A 101 11.49 7.24 -11.22
C LEU A 101 10.11 6.66 -10.90
N VAL A 102 9.39 7.30 -9.97
CA VAL A 102 8.02 6.94 -9.60
C VAL A 102 7.10 8.17 -9.54
N HIS A 103 5.81 7.91 -9.70
CA HIS A 103 4.73 8.80 -9.29
C HIS A 103 3.96 8.13 -8.15
N VAL A 104 3.99 8.73 -6.96
CA VAL A 104 3.34 8.20 -5.76
C VAL A 104 1.85 8.54 -5.74
N VAL A 105 1.02 7.52 -5.52
CA VAL A 105 -0.44 7.62 -5.48
C VAL A 105 -0.95 6.98 -4.19
N PRO A 106 -1.38 7.76 -3.18
CA PRO A 106 -1.98 7.20 -1.98
C PRO A 106 -3.35 6.56 -2.27
N LEU A 107 -3.55 5.37 -1.70
CA LEU A 107 -4.81 4.65 -1.60
C LEU A 107 -5.25 4.73 -0.15
N ILE A 108 -6.36 5.41 0.09
CA ILE A 108 -6.75 5.87 1.41
C ILE A 108 -8.00 5.13 1.86
N TRP A 109 -7.85 4.33 2.91
CA TRP A 109 -8.95 3.63 3.57
C TRP A 109 -9.38 4.39 4.83
N PRO A 110 -10.61 4.21 5.34
CA PRO A 110 -11.05 4.89 6.55
C PRO A 110 -10.28 4.38 7.76
N CYS A 111 -9.59 5.30 8.45
CA CYS A 111 -9.04 5.13 9.79
C CYS A 111 -9.69 6.12 10.75
N ASP A 112 -9.81 5.72 12.02
CA ASP A 112 -10.09 6.60 13.15
C ASP A 112 -8.80 7.15 13.79
N ASP A 113 -8.89 8.31 14.42
CA ASP A 113 -7.80 8.92 15.20
C ASP A 113 -8.18 9.27 16.65
N ASP A 114 -9.11 8.49 17.21
CA ASP A 114 -9.57 8.66 18.59
C ASP A 114 -8.43 8.53 19.63
N SER A 115 -8.68 9.13 20.80
CA SER A 115 -7.70 9.33 21.88
C SER A 115 -6.94 8.05 22.28
N PHE A 116 -5.69 8.17 22.76
CA PHE A 116 -4.86 7.06 23.25
C PHE A 116 -5.54 6.11 24.27
N VAL A 117 -6.60 6.58 24.94
CA VAL A 117 -7.44 5.77 25.86
C VAL A 117 -8.30 4.72 25.14
N ALA A 118 -8.63 4.94 23.86
CA ALA A 118 -9.47 4.08 23.01
C ALA A 118 -8.68 3.19 22.04
N PHE A 119 -7.33 3.19 22.10
CA PHE A 119 -6.45 2.54 21.12
C PHE A 119 -6.82 1.09 20.73
N ILE A 120 -7.34 0.29 21.65
CA ILE A 120 -7.76 -1.10 21.36
C ILE A 120 -9.08 -1.13 20.57
N ASP A 121 -10.04 -0.28 20.94
CA ASP A 121 -11.31 -0.17 20.24
C ASP A 121 -11.10 0.42 18.85
N ASP A 122 -10.28 1.48 18.73
CA ASP A 122 -9.86 2.06 17.44
C ASP A 122 -9.21 1.00 16.55
N TYR A 123 -8.32 0.18 17.10
CA TYR A 123 -7.68 -0.91 16.38
C TYR A 123 -8.71 -1.91 15.84
N TRP A 124 -9.76 -2.24 16.59
CA TRP A 124 -10.82 -3.15 16.12
C TRP A 124 -11.71 -2.52 15.05
N ASP A 125 -12.02 -1.24 15.18
CA ASP A 125 -12.85 -0.53 14.19
C ASP A 125 -12.09 -0.29 12.89
N ASP A 126 -10.81 0.11 12.96
CA ASP A 126 -9.93 0.17 11.79
C ASP A 126 -9.73 -1.22 11.17
N GLN A 127 -9.63 -2.28 11.98
CA GLN A 127 -9.53 -3.63 11.46
C GLN A 127 -10.76 -4.01 10.62
N ARG A 128 -11.97 -3.66 11.11
CA ARG A 128 -13.22 -3.84 10.37
C ARG A 128 -13.29 -2.96 9.14
N ALA A 129 -12.79 -1.72 9.22
CA ALA A 129 -12.75 -0.80 8.11
C ALA A 129 -11.79 -1.27 7.02
N ALA A 130 -10.60 -1.77 7.37
CA ALA A 130 -9.64 -2.39 6.48
C ALA A 130 -10.24 -3.64 5.80
N ASP A 131 -10.97 -4.46 6.56
CA ASP A 131 -11.71 -5.58 6.01
C ASP A 131 -12.76 -5.12 5.03
N ALA A 132 -13.65 -4.19 5.36
CA ALA A 132 -14.68 -3.73 4.45
C ALA A 132 -14.10 -3.00 3.22
N SER A 133 -12.97 -2.30 3.37
CA SER A 133 -12.29 -1.59 2.29
C SER A 133 -11.77 -2.50 1.19
N GLY A 134 -11.52 -3.78 1.49
CA GLY A 134 -11.12 -4.75 0.48
C GLY A 134 -12.10 -4.85 -0.70
N ASP A 135 -13.42 -4.72 -0.50
CA ASP A 135 -14.40 -4.80 -1.60
C ASP A 135 -14.35 -3.55 -2.47
N ALA A 136 -14.19 -2.39 -1.83
CA ALA A 136 -14.01 -1.13 -2.54
C ALA A 136 -12.75 -1.22 -3.41
N PHE A 137 -11.59 -1.55 -2.84
CA PHE A 137 -10.34 -1.63 -3.62
C PHE A 137 -10.32 -2.80 -4.63
N ALA A 138 -11.03 -3.91 -4.40
CA ALA A 138 -11.25 -4.93 -5.44
C ALA A 138 -11.94 -4.34 -6.68
N ARG A 139 -12.95 -3.50 -6.47
CA ARG A 139 -13.59 -2.77 -7.58
C ARG A 139 -12.67 -1.74 -8.24
N MET A 140 -11.71 -1.15 -7.52
CA MET A 140 -10.68 -0.30 -8.15
C MET A 140 -9.89 -1.13 -9.17
N LEU A 141 -9.48 -2.34 -8.80
CA LEU A 141 -8.75 -3.26 -9.66
C LEU A 141 -9.59 -3.68 -10.86
N GLY A 142 -10.88 -4.00 -10.66
CA GLY A 142 -11.83 -4.25 -11.75
C GLY A 142 -11.95 -3.08 -12.72
N LYS A 143 -12.15 -1.84 -12.20
CA LYS A 143 -12.19 -0.62 -13.02
C LYS A 143 -10.89 -0.40 -13.80
N PHE A 144 -9.74 -0.70 -13.19
CA PHE A 144 -8.45 -0.60 -13.85
C PHE A 144 -8.31 -1.63 -14.98
N ASP A 145 -8.72 -2.88 -14.76
CA ASP A 145 -8.65 -3.92 -15.78
C ASP A 145 -9.58 -3.65 -16.96
N ASP A 146 -10.81 -3.20 -16.70
CA ASP A 146 -11.75 -2.75 -17.74
C ASP A 146 -11.15 -1.60 -18.57
N TRP A 147 -10.62 -0.58 -17.89
CA TRP A 147 -9.98 0.55 -18.56
C TRP A 147 -8.78 0.11 -19.39
N ARG A 148 -7.91 -0.76 -18.86
CA ARG A 148 -6.72 -1.27 -19.56
C ARG A 148 -7.10 -2.09 -20.80
N LYS A 149 -8.14 -2.94 -20.71
CA LYS A 149 -8.66 -3.71 -21.85
C LYS A 149 -9.18 -2.76 -22.94
N ALA A 150 -10.00 -1.78 -22.56
CA ALA A 150 -10.50 -0.78 -23.50
C ALA A 150 -9.37 0.05 -24.14
N GLU A 151 -8.37 0.43 -23.36
CA GLU A 151 -7.19 1.17 -23.81
C GLU A 151 -6.36 0.36 -24.81
N ALA A 152 -6.13 -0.92 -24.54
CA ALA A 152 -5.41 -1.81 -25.43
C ALA A 152 -6.17 -2.05 -26.75
N GLU A 153 -7.50 -2.17 -26.72
CA GLU A 153 -8.30 -2.27 -27.94
C GLU A 153 -8.28 -0.97 -28.75
N ALA A 154 -8.32 0.19 -28.11
CA ALA A 154 -8.15 1.48 -28.78
C ALA A 154 -6.75 1.60 -29.43
N CYS A 155 -5.70 1.17 -28.72
CA CYS A 155 -4.34 1.14 -29.25
C CYS A 155 -4.22 0.36 -30.56
N LYS A 156 -4.80 -0.84 -30.59
CA LYS A 156 -4.78 -1.71 -31.76
C LYS A 156 -5.47 -1.07 -32.97
N LYS A 157 -6.60 -0.39 -32.74
CA LYS A 157 -7.35 0.30 -33.80
C LYS A 157 -6.60 1.51 -34.36
N GLU A 158 -5.83 2.19 -33.52
CA GLU A 158 -5.09 3.42 -33.85
C GLU A 158 -3.62 3.16 -34.22
N ASP A 159 -3.19 1.90 -34.34
CA ASP A 159 -1.81 1.46 -34.59
C ASP A 159 -0.76 2.15 -33.67
N ARG A 160 -1.11 2.30 -32.39
CA ARG A 160 -0.23 2.88 -31.36
C ARG A 160 0.14 1.84 -30.30
N PRO A 161 1.32 1.94 -29.67
CA PRO A 161 1.71 0.99 -28.62
C PRO A 161 0.82 1.15 -27.36
N PRO A 162 0.48 0.04 -26.68
CA PRO A 162 -0.25 0.07 -25.41
C PRO A 162 0.59 0.66 -24.27
N CYS A 163 -0.09 1.08 -23.20
CA CYS A 163 0.61 1.54 -22.00
C CYS A 163 1.45 0.41 -21.39
N THR A 164 2.76 0.63 -21.25
CA THR A 164 3.71 -0.34 -20.67
C THR A 164 4.25 0.09 -19.29
N ARG A 165 3.65 1.12 -18.69
CA ARG A 165 4.08 1.63 -17.38
C ARG A 165 3.99 0.54 -16.33
N ARG A 166 5.00 0.51 -15.48
CA ARG A 166 5.10 -0.47 -14.39
C ARG A 166 4.39 0.07 -13.17
N ILE A 167 3.67 -0.81 -12.48
CA ILE A 167 2.99 -0.50 -11.23
C ILE A 167 3.75 -1.20 -10.10
N ASN A 168 3.96 -0.49 -9.00
CA ASN A 168 4.51 -1.00 -7.76
C ASN A 168 3.52 -0.67 -6.64
N VAL A 169 3.55 -1.42 -5.56
CA VAL A 169 2.74 -1.14 -4.36
C VAL A 169 3.61 -1.18 -3.11
N LEU A 170 3.41 -0.21 -2.23
CA LEU A 170 3.91 -0.19 -0.86
C LEU A 170 2.70 -0.24 0.06
N ALA A 171 2.61 -1.29 0.87
CA ALA A 171 1.60 -1.43 1.89
C ALA A 171 2.26 -1.45 3.27
N HIS A 172 1.83 -0.55 4.15
CA HIS A 172 2.36 -0.42 5.50
C HIS A 172 1.37 -0.98 6.52
N SER A 173 1.87 -1.75 7.50
CA SER A 173 1.07 -2.17 8.67
C SER A 173 -0.26 -2.82 8.27
N MET A 174 -1.39 -2.32 8.81
CA MET A 174 -2.75 -2.77 8.51
C MET A 174 -3.17 -2.52 7.05
N GLY A 175 -2.50 -1.62 6.32
CA GLY A 175 -2.64 -1.49 4.88
C GLY A 175 -2.33 -2.78 4.11
N ASN A 176 -1.52 -3.69 4.68
CA ASN A 176 -1.30 -5.03 4.10
C ASN A 176 -2.56 -5.90 4.16
N ARG A 177 -3.42 -5.71 5.17
CA ARG A 177 -4.72 -6.37 5.26
C ARG A 177 -5.65 -5.86 4.16
N VAL A 178 -5.65 -4.55 3.90
CA VAL A 178 -6.40 -3.95 2.78
C VAL A 178 -5.95 -4.51 1.44
N LEU A 179 -4.63 -4.54 1.18
CA LEU A 179 -4.06 -5.10 -0.05
C LEU A 179 -4.47 -6.57 -0.23
N ARG A 180 -4.26 -7.39 0.80
CA ARG A 180 -4.61 -8.82 0.81
C ARG A 180 -6.08 -9.04 0.47
N ASN A 181 -6.96 -8.35 1.18
CA ASN A 181 -8.40 -8.49 1.01
C ASN A 181 -8.86 -8.01 -0.38
N ALA A 182 -8.31 -6.90 -0.87
CA ALA A 182 -8.63 -6.37 -2.20
C ALA A 182 -8.27 -7.35 -3.32
N LEU A 183 -7.06 -7.90 -3.28
CA LEU A 183 -6.59 -8.87 -4.26
C LEU A 183 -7.38 -10.18 -4.20
N ARG A 184 -7.61 -10.72 -2.99
CA ARG A 184 -8.36 -11.96 -2.80
C ARG A 184 -9.80 -11.83 -3.31
N ARG A 185 -10.48 -10.73 -2.97
CA ARG A 185 -11.86 -10.50 -3.38
C ARG A 185 -11.99 -10.28 -4.87
N TRP A 186 -11.03 -9.57 -5.47
CA TRP A 186 -11.02 -9.38 -6.92
C TRP A 186 -10.87 -10.71 -7.67
N VAL A 187 -9.99 -11.60 -7.20
CA VAL A 187 -9.87 -12.97 -7.75
C VAL A 187 -11.15 -13.75 -7.57
N HIS A 188 -11.69 -13.78 -6.36
CA HIS A 188 -12.88 -14.57 -6.04
C HIS A 188 -14.13 -14.08 -6.80
N ASN A 189 -14.31 -12.77 -6.95
CA ASN A 189 -15.55 -12.20 -7.46
C ASN A 189 -15.52 -11.95 -8.97
N ASP A 190 -14.37 -11.60 -9.55
CA ASP A 190 -14.33 -10.99 -10.89
C ASP A 190 -13.48 -11.76 -11.91
N ILE A 191 -12.26 -12.20 -11.54
CA ILE A 191 -11.27 -12.65 -12.54
C ILE A 191 -10.86 -14.12 -12.44
N GLY A 192 -11.13 -14.80 -11.32
CA GLY A 192 -10.82 -16.22 -11.09
C GLY A 192 -9.34 -16.57 -10.91
N GLN A 193 -8.42 -15.90 -11.61
CA GLN A 193 -6.99 -16.10 -11.49
C GLN A 193 -6.25 -14.75 -11.43
N MET A 194 -5.26 -14.64 -10.54
CA MET A 194 -4.50 -13.41 -10.35
C MET A 194 -3.50 -13.17 -11.50
N PRO A 195 -3.58 -12.03 -12.21
CA PRO A 195 -2.53 -11.61 -13.14
C PRO A 195 -1.35 -10.98 -12.40
N GLN A 196 -0.17 -11.03 -13.01
CA GLN A 196 0.96 -10.22 -12.54
C GLN A 196 0.70 -8.73 -12.80
N LEU A 197 0.27 -8.02 -11.76
CA LEU A 197 0.00 -6.58 -11.77
C LEU A 197 1.24 -5.76 -11.41
N PHE A 198 1.93 -6.18 -10.35
CA PHE A 198 2.97 -5.39 -9.72
C PHE A 198 4.35 -5.86 -10.15
N ARG A 199 5.21 -4.92 -10.50
CA ARG A 199 6.64 -5.21 -10.65
C ARG A 199 7.27 -5.48 -9.29
N ASN A 200 6.92 -4.68 -8.29
CA ASN A 200 7.32 -4.88 -6.90
C ASN A 200 6.13 -4.65 -5.97
N CYS A 201 5.97 -5.53 -4.99
CA CYS A 201 5.08 -5.38 -3.85
C CYS A 201 5.94 -5.33 -2.59
N PHE A 202 5.88 -4.21 -1.87
CA PHE A 202 6.63 -3.96 -0.64
C PHE A 202 5.67 -4.02 0.54
N MET A 203 5.78 -5.06 1.36
CA MET A 203 5.02 -5.24 2.60
C MET A 203 5.90 -4.80 3.77
N VAL A 204 5.63 -3.62 4.33
CA VAL A 204 6.42 -3.04 5.43
C VAL A 204 5.67 -3.19 6.74
N ALA A 205 6.31 -3.78 7.75
CA ALA A 205 5.75 -3.94 9.09
C ALA A 205 4.33 -4.55 9.08
N ALA A 206 4.08 -5.52 8.19
CA ALA A 206 2.75 -5.99 7.85
C ALA A 206 1.95 -6.59 9.03
N ASP A 207 0.78 -6.03 9.32
CA ASP A 207 -0.14 -6.51 10.36
C ASP A 207 -1.12 -7.57 9.80
N VAL A 208 -0.54 -8.70 9.41
CA VAL A 208 -1.23 -9.92 8.96
C VAL A 208 -0.51 -11.13 9.57
N VAL A 209 -1.15 -12.30 9.58
CA VAL A 209 -0.53 -13.53 10.09
C VAL A 209 0.70 -13.90 9.25
N ASN A 210 1.76 -14.39 9.87
CA ASN A 210 3.04 -14.61 9.20
C ASN A 210 3.10 -15.79 8.23
N HIS A 211 2.15 -16.72 8.28
CA HIS A 211 1.95 -17.75 7.26
C HIS A 211 1.01 -17.29 6.13
N THR A 212 0.53 -16.04 6.11
CA THR A 212 -0.50 -15.58 5.15
C THR A 212 -0.11 -15.74 3.66
N LEU A 213 1.18 -15.92 3.36
CA LEU A 213 1.72 -16.05 2.01
C LEU A 213 1.93 -17.52 1.59
N GLU A 214 1.70 -18.47 2.49
CA GLU A 214 1.74 -19.91 2.20
C GLU A 214 0.60 -20.31 1.24
N PRO A 215 0.70 -21.47 0.56
CA PRO A 215 -0.40 -21.99 -0.26
C PRO A 215 -1.70 -22.10 0.54
N ASP A 216 -2.83 -21.90 -0.14
CA ASP A 216 -4.18 -21.94 0.44
C ASP A 216 -4.52 -20.84 1.47
N GLU A 217 -3.55 -20.01 1.86
CA GLU A 217 -3.75 -18.88 2.77
C GLU A 217 -4.26 -17.62 2.05
N GLU A 218 -4.90 -16.73 2.82
CA GLU A 218 -5.64 -15.57 2.28
C GLU A 218 -4.75 -14.59 1.47
N GLY A 219 -3.43 -14.61 1.69
CA GLY A 219 -2.46 -13.74 1.03
C GLY A 219 -1.60 -14.42 -0.01
N ALA A 220 -1.81 -15.70 -0.33
CA ALA A 220 -1.09 -16.39 -1.40
C ALA A 220 -1.14 -15.61 -2.73
N VAL A 221 -2.32 -15.02 -3.02
CA VAL A 221 -2.58 -14.21 -4.21
C VAL A 221 -1.68 -12.97 -4.35
N ILE A 222 -1.07 -12.48 -3.26
CA ILE A 222 -0.14 -11.34 -3.31
C ILE A 222 1.14 -11.74 -4.05
N SER A 223 1.61 -12.95 -3.81
CA SER A 223 2.78 -13.52 -4.51
C SER A 223 2.51 -13.69 -6.00
N ASP A 224 1.29 -14.08 -6.39
CA ASP A 224 0.90 -14.20 -7.80
C ASP A 224 0.76 -12.84 -8.49
N ALA A 225 0.30 -11.83 -7.75
CA ALA A 225 0.10 -10.47 -8.26
C ALA A 225 1.41 -9.73 -8.53
N ALA A 226 2.55 -10.19 -7.99
CA ALA A 226 3.80 -9.45 -8.01
C ALA A 226 4.95 -10.23 -8.67
N ARG A 227 5.82 -9.54 -9.39
CA ARG A 227 7.09 -10.13 -9.84
C ARG A 227 8.08 -10.29 -8.68
N ASN A 228 8.17 -9.30 -7.79
CA ASN A 228 8.97 -9.34 -6.58
C ASN A 228 8.07 -8.98 -5.39
N LEU A 229 7.95 -9.87 -4.40
CA LEU A 229 7.27 -9.60 -3.14
C LEU A 229 8.32 -9.48 -2.03
N VAL A 230 8.44 -8.31 -1.41
CA VAL A 230 9.45 -8.03 -0.39
C VAL A 230 8.76 -7.73 0.93
N VAL A 231 9.06 -8.54 1.94
CA VAL A 231 8.56 -8.42 3.31
C VAL A 231 9.64 -7.81 4.17
N TYR A 232 9.44 -6.58 4.62
CA TYR A 232 10.31 -5.95 5.61
C TYR A 232 9.73 -6.18 7.00
N PHE A 233 10.54 -6.76 7.88
CA PHE A 233 10.13 -7.09 9.23
C PHE A 233 11.15 -6.62 10.28
N ALA A 234 10.67 -6.41 11.49
CA ALA A 234 11.51 -6.16 12.66
C ALA A 234 10.87 -6.76 13.93
N ASN A 235 11.62 -7.57 14.66
CA ASN A 235 11.17 -8.26 15.88
C ASN A 235 11.03 -7.31 17.07
N ASP A 236 11.74 -6.19 17.05
CA ASP A 236 11.69 -5.14 18.07
C ASP A 236 10.61 -4.06 17.81
N ASP A 237 9.69 -4.32 16.87
CA ASP A 237 8.52 -3.47 16.60
C ASP A 237 7.53 -3.54 17.78
N LEU A 238 7.46 -2.46 18.56
CA LEU A 238 6.67 -2.35 19.78
C LEU A 238 5.19 -2.01 19.52
N ALA A 239 4.79 -1.72 18.28
CA ALA A 239 3.38 -1.55 17.93
C ALA A 239 2.66 -2.90 17.78
N MET A 240 3.39 -3.96 17.42
CA MET A 240 2.85 -5.29 17.14
C MET A 240 2.38 -6.08 18.38
N PRO A 241 2.96 -5.91 19.60
CA PRO A 241 2.36 -6.41 20.85
C PRO A 241 0.93 -5.92 21.08
N ALA A 242 0.58 -4.70 20.66
CA ALA A 242 -0.78 -4.19 20.79
C ALA A 242 -1.75 -4.90 19.83
N SER A 243 -1.32 -5.21 18.60
CA SER A 243 -2.05 -6.11 17.67
C SER A 243 -2.26 -7.48 18.31
N LYS A 244 -1.25 -8.08 18.96
CA LYS A 244 -1.42 -9.37 19.65
C LYS A 244 -2.45 -9.29 20.78
N LEU A 245 -2.38 -8.26 21.61
CA LEU A 245 -3.30 -8.06 22.74
C LEU A 245 -4.74 -7.84 22.25
N ALA A 246 -4.94 -7.04 21.21
CA ALA A 246 -6.25 -6.81 20.61
C ALA A 246 -6.85 -8.09 19.99
N ASN A 247 -6.00 -8.98 19.45
CA ASN A 247 -6.45 -10.24 18.84
C ASN A 247 -6.55 -11.42 19.84
N LEU A 248 -6.15 -11.26 21.11
CA LEU A 248 -6.37 -12.28 22.15
C LEU A 248 -7.87 -12.60 22.33
N LYS A 249 -8.75 -11.61 22.12
CA LYS A 249 -10.21 -11.81 22.12
C LYS A 249 -10.69 -12.80 21.05
N ASN A 250 -9.95 -12.91 19.94
CA ASN A 250 -10.19 -13.84 18.84
C ASN A 250 -9.41 -15.18 18.97
N LYS A 251 -8.75 -15.42 20.11
CA LYS A 251 -7.95 -16.63 20.42
C LYS A 251 -6.84 -16.95 19.40
N THR A 252 -6.41 -15.99 18.59
CA THR A 252 -5.33 -16.17 17.60
C THR A 252 -4.02 -15.68 18.21
N VAL A 253 -3.17 -16.59 18.69
CA VAL A 253 -1.80 -16.31 19.15
C VAL A 253 -0.81 -16.42 17.99
N SER A 254 -1.23 -16.03 16.78
CA SER A 254 -0.38 -16.14 15.59
C SER A 254 0.68 -15.03 15.58
N ARG A 255 1.87 -15.39 15.08
CA ARG A 255 2.94 -14.43 14.81
C ARG A 255 2.54 -13.52 13.64
N ARG A 256 3.12 -12.33 13.62
CA ARG A 256 2.79 -11.29 12.65
C ARG A 256 3.89 -11.16 11.62
N LEU A 257 3.51 -11.07 10.36
CA LEU A 257 4.43 -11.05 9.23
C LEU A 257 5.45 -9.90 9.35
N GLY A 258 5.00 -8.71 9.75
CA GLY A 258 5.86 -7.54 9.97
C GLY A 258 6.81 -7.64 11.16
N MET A 259 6.61 -8.61 12.06
CA MET A 259 7.43 -8.79 13.25
C MET A 259 8.46 -9.91 13.07
N THR A 260 8.11 -10.98 12.35
CA THR A 260 8.93 -12.19 12.27
C THR A 260 9.36 -12.58 10.87
N GLY A 261 8.89 -11.86 9.84
CA GLY A 261 8.94 -12.36 8.46
C GLY A 261 8.00 -13.55 8.25
N PRO A 262 8.00 -14.16 7.05
CA PRO A 262 7.28 -15.39 6.75
C PRO A 262 7.55 -16.50 7.78
N GLU A 263 6.54 -17.30 8.11
CA GLU A 263 6.69 -18.44 9.03
C GLU A 263 7.69 -19.48 8.51
N ASP A 264 7.60 -19.82 7.22
CA ASP A 264 8.49 -20.74 6.53
C ASP A 264 8.72 -20.25 5.08
N LEU A 265 9.93 -19.76 4.81
CA LEU A 265 10.30 -19.22 3.51
C LEU A 265 10.31 -20.30 2.40
N GLU A 266 10.43 -21.59 2.74
CA GLU A 266 10.41 -22.67 1.75
C GLU A 266 8.99 -23.00 1.26
N LYS A 267 7.96 -22.63 2.03
CA LYS A 267 6.56 -22.85 1.64
C LYS A 267 5.99 -21.73 0.78
N VAL A 268 6.52 -20.52 0.88
CA VAL A 268 6.06 -19.38 0.08
C VAL A 268 6.71 -19.36 -1.30
N ALA A 269 6.11 -18.61 -2.23
CA ALA A 269 6.60 -18.54 -3.60
C ALA A 269 8.05 -18.02 -3.71
N ARG A 270 8.76 -18.43 -4.77
CA ARG A 270 10.19 -18.11 -4.98
C ARG A 270 10.49 -16.62 -5.17
N ASN A 271 9.47 -15.83 -5.52
CA ASN A 271 9.55 -14.39 -5.66
C ASN A 271 9.32 -13.64 -4.34
N VAL A 272 9.17 -14.34 -3.22
CA VAL A 272 9.11 -13.76 -1.88
C VAL A 272 10.52 -13.62 -1.30
N PHE A 273 10.81 -12.41 -0.84
CA PHE A 273 12.05 -12.01 -0.17
C PHE A 273 11.70 -11.45 1.21
N GLU A 274 12.37 -11.92 2.25
CA GLU A 274 12.28 -11.38 3.60
C GLU A 274 13.51 -10.52 3.90
N VAL A 275 13.27 -9.40 4.57
CA VAL A 275 14.28 -8.38 4.84
C VAL A 275 14.21 -7.96 6.30
N ASP A 276 15.22 -8.37 7.06
CA ASP A 276 15.35 -8.08 8.48
C ASP A 276 15.87 -6.64 8.68
N CYS A 277 15.10 -5.86 9.45
CA CYS A 277 15.33 -4.45 9.73
C CYS A 277 15.67 -4.15 11.21
N ASP A 278 15.87 -5.17 12.06
CA ASP A 278 16.09 -5.05 13.51
C ASP A 278 17.24 -4.09 13.86
N ASN A 279 18.29 -4.10 13.04
CA ASN A 279 19.50 -3.33 13.30
C ASN A 279 19.27 -1.82 13.44
N PHE A 280 18.19 -1.28 12.86
CA PHE A 280 17.95 0.16 12.86
C PHE A 280 16.51 0.56 13.16
N ASN A 281 15.55 -0.37 13.18
CA ASN A 281 14.13 -0.09 13.34
C ASN A 281 13.83 0.98 14.42
N ASN A 282 14.15 0.68 15.68
CA ASN A 282 13.90 1.58 16.81
C ASN A 282 14.70 2.90 16.75
N SER A 283 15.80 2.96 16.00
CA SER A 283 16.55 4.20 15.81
C SER A 283 15.94 5.12 14.74
N PHE A 284 15.06 4.58 13.89
CA PHE A 284 14.36 5.31 12.86
C PHE A 284 12.97 5.78 13.29
N ASP A 285 12.30 5.02 14.16
CA ASP A 285 10.98 5.38 14.68
C ASP A 285 10.88 5.23 16.21
N PRO A 286 11.64 6.00 17.02
CA PRO A 286 11.61 5.84 18.46
C PRO A 286 10.29 6.39 19.07
N PRO A 287 9.65 5.69 20.02
CA PRO A 287 9.97 4.36 20.53
C PRO A 287 9.21 3.23 19.82
N LYS A 288 8.39 3.51 18.81
CA LYS A 288 7.43 2.55 18.24
C LYS A 288 8.09 1.47 17.38
N GLY A 289 9.07 1.85 16.55
CA GLY A 289 9.75 0.95 15.63
C GLY A 289 8.80 0.39 14.55
N HIS A 290 7.92 1.21 13.98
CA HIS A 290 6.85 0.74 13.09
C HIS A 290 6.82 1.45 11.73
N SER A 291 7.21 2.73 11.70
CA SER A 291 7.27 3.57 10.49
C SER A 291 8.70 3.82 10.01
N TYR A 292 9.56 2.80 10.15
CA TYR A 292 11.01 2.87 9.93
C TYR A 292 11.47 2.99 8.47
N PHE A 293 10.56 3.24 7.51
CA PHE A 293 10.84 3.15 6.08
C PHE A 293 11.04 4.50 5.36
N LEU A 294 10.83 5.64 6.02
CA LEU A 294 11.04 6.97 5.44
C LEU A 294 12.38 7.57 5.89
N THR A 295 12.34 8.43 6.92
CA THR A 295 13.51 9.05 7.53
C THR A 295 13.44 8.95 9.04
N ASN A 296 14.58 8.96 9.72
CA ASN A 296 14.61 9.13 11.17
C ASN A 296 14.39 10.61 11.57
N PRO A 297 14.26 10.93 12.88
CA PRO A 297 14.09 12.31 13.36
C PRO A 297 15.25 13.27 13.01
N LYS A 298 16.41 12.75 12.61
CA LYS A 298 17.57 13.52 12.15
C LYS A 298 17.60 13.72 10.63
N GLY A 299 16.53 13.33 9.92
CA GLY A 299 16.43 13.41 8.46
C GLY A 299 17.26 12.37 7.71
N LYS A 300 17.81 11.37 8.41
CA LYS A 300 18.57 10.29 7.78
C LYS A 300 17.62 9.35 7.07
N VAL A 301 17.95 9.00 5.84
CA VAL A 301 17.12 8.14 4.99
C VAL A 301 17.22 6.67 5.40
N SER A 302 16.07 5.99 5.40
CA SER A 302 15.96 4.58 5.78
C SER A 302 16.66 3.66 4.77
N PRO A 303 17.40 2.64 5.24
CA PRO A 303 17.87 1.55 4.38
C PRO A 303 16.75 0.88 3.58
N VAL A 304 15.55 0.75 4.17
CA VAL A 304 14.37 0.19 3.50
C VAL A 304 14.04 0.97 2.23
N LEU A 305 14.06 2.31 2.32
CA LEU A 305 13.79 3.17 1.18
C LEU A 305 14.82 3.02 0.08
N LEU A 306 16.10 2.99 0.44
CA LEU A 306 17.18 2.82 -0.53
C LEU A 306 17.08 1.45 -1.23
N HIS A 307 16.71 0.41 -0.49
CA HIS A 307 16.46 -0.92 -1.03
C HIS A 307 15.25 -0.92 -2.00
N MET A 308 14.13 -0.28 -1.63
CA MET A 308 12.97 -0.12 -2.52
C MET A 308 13.31 0.65 -3.79
N VAL A 309 14.04 1.77 -3.68
CA VAL A 309 14.50 2.57 -4.82
C VAL A 309 15.31 1.70 -5.79
N LYS A 310 16.24 0.89 -5.27
CA LYS A 310 17.06 -0.02 -6.07
C LYS A 310 16.19 -1.08 -6.77
N ALA A 311 15.23 -1.66 -6.06
CA ALA A 311 14.31 -2.65 -6.61
C ALA A 311 13.38 -2.07 -7.69
N VAL A 312 12.90 -0.84 -7.53
CA VAL A 312 12.11 -0.15 -8.56
C VAL A 312 12.96 0.18 -9.79
N LYS A 313 14.18 0.69 -9.59
CA LYS A 313 15.08 1.08 -10.68
C LYS A 313 15.53 -0.10 -11.53
N THR A 314 15.91 -1.20 -10.90
CA THR A 314 16.43 -2.39 -11.59
C THR A 314 15.33 -3.39 -11.95
N GLY A 315 14.22 -3.38 -11.21
CA GLY A 315 13.18 -4.41 -11.26
C GLY A 315 13.55 -5.73 -10.62
N ARG A 316 14.61 -5.76 -9.80
CA ARG A 316 15.08 -6.94 -9.08
C ARG A 316 15.43 -6.54 -7.66
N VAL A 317 15.16 -7.44 -6.73
CA VAL A 317 15.64 -7.31 -5.34
C VAL A 317 17.14 -7.55 -5.32
N ASP A 318 17.87 -6.75 -4.55
CA ASP A 318 19.31 -6.90 -4.38
C ASP A 318 19.71 -6.71 -2.91
N PRO A 319 20.33 -7.71 -2.27
CA PRO A 319 20.85 -8.96 -2.87
C PRO A 319 19.75 -9.90 -3.39
N SER A 320 20.12 -10.82 -4.28
CA SER A 320 19.18 -11.80 -4.85
C SER A 320 18.79 -12.91 -3.87
N ASP A 321 19.45 -12.96 -2.72
CA ASP A 321 19.12 -13.89 -1.63
C ASP A 321 17.73 -13.58 -1.08
N ARG A 322 16.91 -14.63 -0.94
CA ARG A 322 15.53 -14.49 -0.45
C ARG A 322 15.45 -14.08 1.02
N SER A 323 16.54 -14.18 1.78
CA SER A 323 16.64 -13.71 3.16
C SER A 323 17.90 -12.87 3.30
N HIS A 324 17.77 -11.63 3.75
CA HIS A 324 18.90 -10.76 4.00
C HIS A 324 18.60 -9.67 5.04
N ILE A 325 19.66 -9.14 5.64
CA ILE A 325 19.58 -8.14 6.71
C ILE A 325 19.99 -6.77 6.16
N LEU A 326 19.22 -5.72 6.43
CA LEU A 326 19.63 -4.35 6.14
C LEU A 326 20.43 -3.78 7.31
N ALA A 327 21.65 -3.32 7.00
CA ALA A 327 22.55 -2.75 8.00
C ALA A 327 22.08 -1.36 8.45
N LYS A 328 22.30 -1.06 9.73
CA LYS A 328 22.13 0.30 10.25
C LYS A 328 23.09 1.24 9.51
N PRO A 329 22.59 2.34 8.93
CA PRO A 329 23.46 3.25 8.23
C PRO A 329 24.38 3.96 9.23
N LYS A 330 25.66 4.13 8.87
CA LYS A 330 26.72 4.72 9.71
C LYS A 330 26.42 6.15 10.14
#